data_AF-A0A9E5NQP6-F1
#
_entry.id   AF-A0A9E5NQP6-F1
#
_cell.length_a   1.000
_cell.length_b   1.000
_cell.length_c   1.000
_cell.angle_alpha   90.00
_cell.angle_beta   90.00
_cell.angle_gamma   90.00
#
_symmetry.space_group_name_H-M   'P 1'
#
loop_
_entity.id
_entity.type
_entity.pdbx_description
1 polymer ?
#
loop_
_entity_poly.entity_id
_entity_poly.type
_entity_poly.pdbx_seq_one_letter_code
_entity_poly.pdbx_strand_id
1 'polypeptide(L)'
;MPKRCSHLSSSMLGLFPAFPPDRAAFRRALPGYIATALMILVTVLWTFWSVGEMYYEGWWGPWHVKLAYLIPGTVCLLLTLLALTWPLVGGSLIILIGAAFTAWWWRPRLEDGIDVGQLLALFPVSAILVIIGVLFLFEARHRRRRREAGWAPPESWLRRNTRYIFAVGAPLIVFLSWSVYWLPIVLTRQDDGIRTERLIVGNGVTLVWAPEGPGWNWKQPWGGYPSWNRVALWGVPPAGFDDKPGYEEGYATLDDMAATGLCRYLNESGSRLMDEPQDIWRMPTVLEIMRSLTRGGENAGCVYPGTIGVAMMGRAGCERTPEKETPLWAPDAAPIYYWAADQFDESRAYYVSYNGAVGSQPKSWGNPRHSYRCVREP
;
A
#
# COMPACT_ATOMS: atom_id res chain seq x y z
N MET A 1 1.59 19.29 68.65
CA MET A 1 2.51 19.34 67.49
C MET A 1 1.76 18.91 66.22
N PRO A 2 1.37 19.82 65.32
CA PRO A 2 0.87 19.45 64.00
C PRO A 2 1.99 19.57 62.95
N LYS A 3 2.27 18.49 62.21
CA LYS A 3 3.21 18.47 61.09
C LYS A 3 2.53 19.08 59.85
N ARG A 4 3.12 20.16 59.31
CA ARG A 4 2.73 20.78 58.03
C ARG A 4 3.10 19.84 56.87
N CYS A 5 2.10 19.35 56.14
CA CYS A 5 2.25 18.90 54.75
C CYS A 5 1.98 20.09 53.82
N SER A 6 3.04 20.71 53.29
CA SER A 6 2.89 21.78 52.30
C SER A 6 4.13 21.92 51.40
N HIS A 7 4.51 20.86 50.67
CA HIS A 7 5.55 20.95 49.63
C HIS A 7 5.32 19.93 48.51
N LEU A 8 4.13 19.91 47.91
CA LEU A 8 3.91 19.26 46.62
C LEU A 8 2.87 20.10 45.85
N SER A 9 3.26 20.55 44.65
CA SER A 9 2.42 21.10 43.57
C SER A 9 2.71 22.56 43.19
N SER A 10 3.70 22.75 42.32
CA SER A 10 3.75 23.90 41.39
C SER A 10 4.64 23.66 40.17
N SER A 11 5.48 22.61 40.18
CA SER A 11 6.47 22.34 39.13
C SER A 11 5.95 21.60 37.90
N MET A 12 4.75 20.98 37.91
CA MET A 12 4.22 20.27 36.73
C MET A 12 3.37 21.12 35.78
N LEU A 13 2.88 22.29 36.21
CA LEU A 13 2.08 23.19 35.35
C LEU A 13 2.93 24.01 34.35
N GLY A 14 4.27 23.90 34.42
CA GLY A 14 5.19 24.59 33.51
C GLY A 14 5.47 23.88 32.17
N LEU A 15 4.86 22.72 31.91
CA LEU A 15 5.14 21.92 30.71
C LEU A 15 4.43 22.39 29.44
N PHE A 16 3.39 23.22 29.57
CA PHE A 16 2.70 23.78 28.41
C PHE A 16 3.36 25.08 27.96
N PRO A 17 3.53 25.30 26.64
CA PRO A 17 4.04 26.56 26.12
C PRO A 17 3.10 27.68 26.57
N ALA A 18 3.66 28.70 27.24
CA ALA A 18 2.91 29.90 27.56
C ALA A 18 2.39 30.51 26.24
N PHE A 19 1.07 30.52 26.05
CA PHE A 19 0.46 31.24 24.95
C PHE A 19 0.91 32.70 25.00
N PRO A 20 1.14 33.36 23.85
CA PRO A 20 1.48 34.77 23.84
C PRO A 20 0.40 35.53 24.62
N PRO A 21 0.76 36.37 25.60
CA PRO A 21 -0.22 37.09 26.41
C PRO A 21 -1.03 38.09 25.57
N ASP A 22 -0.48 38.51 24.41
CA ASP A 22 -1.12 39.39 23.44
C ASP A 22 -1.77 38.60 22.28
N ARG A 23 -3.07 38.83 22.07
CA ARG A 23 -3.87 38.28 20.96
C ARG A 23 -3.28 38.64 19.60
N ALA A 24 -2.69 39.83 19.43
CA ALA A 24 -2.11 40.23 18.14
C ALA A 24 -0.81 39.47 17.85
N ALA A 25 0.04 39.27 18.85
CA ALA A 25 1.21 38.40 18.74
C ALA A 25 0.84 36.96 18.39
N PHE A 26 -0.21 36.40 19.01
CA PHE A 26 -0.70 35.06 18.68
C PHE A 26 -1.20 34.96 17.24
N ARG A 27 -2.04 35.91 16.78
CA ARG A 27 -2.54 35.94 15.39
C ARG A 27 -1.42 35.96 14.35
N ARG A 28 -0.32 36.65 14.63
CA ARG A 28 0.86 36.69 13.74
C ARG A 28 1.64 35.38 13.71
N ALA A 29 1.65 34.62 14.80
CA ALA A 29 2.33 33.34 14.91
C ALA A 29 1.47 32.14 14.46
N LEU A 30 0.14 32.32 14.39
CA LEU A 30 -0.83 31.29 14.06
C LEU A 30 -0.52 30.55 12.75
N PRO A 31 -0.16 31.20 11.62
CA PRO A 31 0.18 30.49 10.38
C PRO A 31 1.30 29.46 10.57
N GLY A 32 2.34 29.80 11.35
CA GLY A 32 3.46 28.88 11.61
C GLY A 32 3.09 27.69 12.49
N TYR A 33 2.17 27.87 13.44
CA TYR A 33 1.64 26.75 14.22
C TYR A 33 0.76 25.83 13.38
N ILE A 34 -0.12 26.40 12.55
CA ILE A 34 -0.95 25.62 11.62
C ILE A 34 -0.06 24.85 10.63
N ALA A 35 0.92 25.50 10.01
CA ALA A 35 1.87 24.86 9.10
C ALA A 35 2.59 23.68 9.75
N THR A 36 3.08 23.89 10.98
CA THR A 36 3.78 22.85 11.76
C THR A 36 2.85 21.67 12.03
N ALA A 37 1.64 21.92 12.54
CA ALA A 37 0.69 20.85 12.88
C ALA A 37 0.29 20.04 11.64
N LEU A 38 -0.04 20.71 10.53
CA LEU A 38 -0.41 20.06 9.28
C LEU A 38 0.76 19.26 8.70
N MET A 39 1.98 19.78 8.72
CA MET A 39 3.14 19.08 8.18
C MET A 39 3.51 17.84 9.02
N ILE A 40 3.38 17.93 10.35
CA ILE A 40 3.54 16.76 11.23
C ILE A 40 2.48 15.72 10.93
N LEU A 41 1.21 16.12 10.74
CA LEU A 41 0.13 15.21 10.36
C LEU A 41 0.43 14.51 9.03
N VAL A 42 0.83 15.26 8.00
CA VAL A 42 1.25 14.69 6.70
C VAL A 42 2.39 13.70 6.88
N THR A 43 3.41 14.03 7.67
CA THR A 43 4.54 13.12 7.93
C THR A 43 4.07 11.85 8.62
N VAL A 44 3.23 11.96 9.65
CA VAL A 44 2.65 10.83 10.38
C VAL A 44 1.87 9.91 9.43
N LEU A 45 1.02 10.47 8.56
CA LEU A 45 0.24 9.70 7.59
C LEU A 45 1.13 8.97 6.58
N TRP A 46 2.16 9.64 6.06
CA TRP A 46 3.10 9.01 5.14
C TRP A 46 4.00 7.97 5.81
N THR A 47 4.38 8.16 7.07
CA THR A 47 5.07 7.13 7.86
C THR A 47 4.17 5.92 8.09
N PHE A 48 2.90 6.14 8.47
CA PHE A 48 1.91 5.08 8.62
C PHE A 48 1.79 4.25 7.33
N TRP A 49 1.57 4.91 6.20
CA TRP A 49 1.46 4.25 4.91
C TRP A 49 2.75 3.51 4.55
N SER A 50 3.91 4.16 4.66
CA SER A 50 5.22 3.58 4.29
C SER A 50 5.54 2.30 5.07
N VAL A 51 5.31 2.32 6.39
CA VAL A 51 5.56 1.15 7.25
C VAL A 51 4.51 0.08 7.00
N GLY A 52 3.25 0.47 6.76
CA GLY A 52 2.18 -0.46 6.38
C GLY A 52 2.50 -1.22 5.11
N GLU A 53 2.85 -0.52 4.04
CA GLU A 53 3.22 -1.13 2.75
C GLU A 53 4.51 -1.96 2.86
N MET A 54 5.49 -1.53 3.67
CA MET A 54 6.69 -2.32 3.94
C MET A 54 6.35 -3.70 4.51
N TYR A 55 5.38 -3.80 5.43
CA TYR A 55 4.96 -5.09 6.01
C TYR A 55 4.00 -5.87 5.11
N TYR A 56 3.07 -5.16 4.47
CA TYR A 56 2.02 -5.75 3.66
C TYR A 56 2.55 -6.26 2.30
N GLU A 57 3.29 -5.44 1.58
CA GLU A 57 3.80 -5.75 0.25
C GLU A 57 5.30 -5.97 0.19
N GLY A 58 6.07 -5.24 1.01
CA GLY A 58 7.53 -5.22 0.94
C GLY A 58 8.22 -6.35 1.72
N TRP A 59 7.48 -7.08 2.55
CA TRP A 59 8.05 -8.09 3.45
C TRP A 59 8.30 -9.43 2.77
N TRP A 60 9.15 -9.40 1.76
CA TRP A 60 9.71 -10.55 1.04
C TRP A 60 11.13 -10.20 0.58
N GLY A 61 11.89 -11.21 0.14
CA GLY A 61 13.22 -11.01 -0.45
C GLY A 61 14.24 -10.19 0.38
N PRO A 62 15.22 -9.57 -0.28
CA PRO A 62 16.29 -8.79 0.37
C PRO A 62 15.81 -7.51 1.08
N TRP A 63 16.66 -6.93 1.92
CA TRP A 63 16.31 -5.75 2.72
C TRP A 63 16.04 -4.47 1.88
N HIS A 64 16.69 -4.34 0.72
CA HIS A 64 16.49 -3.17 -0.15
C HIS A 64 15.05 -3.05 -0.68
N VAL A 65 14.34 -4.18 -0.82
CA VAL A 65 12.91 -4.20 -1.20
C VAL A 65 12.08 -3.52 -0.11
N LYS A 66 12.29 -3.89 1.15
CA LYS A 66 11.61 -3.31 2.31
C LYS A 66 11.91 -1.81 2.46
N LEU A 67 13.19 -1.44 2.31
CA LEU A 67 13.62 -0.05 2.43
C LEU A 67 12.99 0.88 1.38
N ALA A 68 12.71 0.38 0.17
CA ALA A 68 12.07 1.18 -0.87
C ALA A 68 10.71 1.73 -0.43
N TYR A 69 9.94 0.95 0.34
CA TYR A 69 8.65 1.36 0.88
C TYR A 69 8.75 2.44 1.98
N LEU A 70 9.90 2.59 2.62
CA LEU A 70 10.14 3.63 3.64
C LEU A 70 10.46 5.00 3.04
N ILE A 71 10.81 5.07 1.75
CA ILE A 71 11.25 6.31 1.08
C ILE A 71 10.22 7.45 1.24
N PRO A 72 8.90 7.28 0.99
CA PRO A 72 7.96 8.39 1.08
C PRO A 72 7.88 8.98 2.49
N GLY A 73 7.80 8.13 3.52
CA GLY A 73 7.81 8.55 4.92
C GLY A 73 9.10 9.28 5.31
N THR A 74 10.26 8.79 4.86
CA THR A 74 11.55 9.45 5.09
C THR A 74 11.64 10.81 4.41
N VAL A 75 11.22 10.92 3.15
CA VAL A 75 11.21 12.20 2.41
C VAL A 75 10.31 13.22 3.11
N CYS A 76 9.11 12.82 3.54
CA CYS A 76 8.22 13.71 4.30
C CYS A 76 8.86 14.16 5.62
N LEU A 77 9.53 13.27 6.35
CA LEU A 77 10.23 13.63 7.59
C LEU A 77 11.36 14.65 7.31
N LEU A 78 12.17 14.43 6.28
CA LEU A 78 13.24 15.36 5.89
C LEU A 78 12.68 16.73 5.51
N LEU A 79 11.61 16.79 4.73
CA LEU A 79 10.94 18.05 4.38
C LEU A 79 10.38 18.77 5.62
N THR A 80 9.82 18.03 6.56
CA THR A 80 9.35 18.58 7.84
C THR A 80 10.49 19.21 8.63
N LEU A 81 11.60 18.49 8.80
CA LEU A 81 12.77 18.99 9.51
C LEU A 81 13.37 20.21 8.80
N LEU A 82 13.43 20.18 7.47
CA LEU A 82 13.88 21.31 6.65
C LEU A 82 12.99 22.54 6.83
N ALA A 83 11.68 22.38 6.78
CA ALA A 83 10.72 23.48 6.96
C ALA A 83 10.69 24.04 8.38
N LEU A 84 10.91 23.20 9.39
CA LEU A 84 11.05 23.66 10.78
C LEU A 84 12.35 24.44 11.00
N THR A 85 13.45 24.02 10.37
CA THR A 85 14.79 24.62 10.51
C THR A 85 14.89 25.91 9.70
N TRP A 86 14.51 25.86 8.42
CA TRP A 86 14.56 26.95 7.47
C TRP A 86 13.20 27.11 6.77
N PRO A 87 12.22 27.79 7.41
CA PRO A 87 10.85 27.88 6.88
C PRO A 87 10.74 28.48 5.47
N LEU A 88 11.68 29.36 5.09
CA LEU A 88 11.72 29.89 3.73
C LEU A 88 12.07 28.80 2.72
N VAL A 89 13.21 28.12 2.91
CA VAL A 89 13.71 27.08 2.00
C VAL A 89 12.77 25.88 1.99
N GLY A 90 12.39 25.38 3.18
CA GLY A 90 11.48 24.25 3.28
C GLY A 90 10.08 24.57 2.77
N GLY A 91 9.54 25.76 3.05
CA GLY A 91 8.25 26.20 2.51
C GLY A 91 8.25 26.27 0.98
N SER A 92 9.29 26.86 0.38
CA SER A 92 9.46 26.90 -1.08
C SER A 92 9.59 25.52 -1.69
N LEU A 93 10.38 24.63 -1.09
CA LEU A 93 10.56 23.27 -1.59
C LEU A 93 9.26 22.46 -1.51
N ILE A 94 8.51 22.58 -0.42
CA ILE A 94 7.20 21.94 -0.27
C ILE A 94 6.21 22.44 -1.34
N ILE A 95 6.20 23.73 -1.67
CA ILE A 95 5.37 24.27 -2.76
C ILE A 95 5.75 23.63 -4.09
N LEU A 96 7.04 23.60 -4.42
CA LEU A 96 7.52 23.05 -5.69
C LEU A 96 7.20 21.55 -5.83
N ILE A 97 7.51 20.76 -4.81
CA ILE A 97 7.22 19.32 -4.79
C ILE A 97 5.71 19.08 -4.82
N GLY A 98 4.93 19.80 -4.01
CA GLY A 98 3.48 19.67 -3.97
C GLY A 98 2.82 20.02 -5.31
N ALA A 99 3.27 21.08 -5.98
CA ALA A 99 2.78 21.46 -7.30
C ALA A 99 3.16 20.41 -8.37
N ALA A 100 4.42 19.94 -8.35
CA ALA A 100 4.88 18.89 -9.27
C ALA A 100 4.12 17.58 -9.08
N PHE A 101 3.92 17.15 -7.83
CA PHE A 101 3.13 15.97 -7.49
C PHE A 101 1.67 16.12 -7.94
N THR A 102 1.06 17.28 -7.71
CA THR A 102 -0.30 17.59 -8.19
C THR A 102 -0.38 17.46 -9.71
N ALA A 103 0.53 18.11 -10.44
CA ALA A 103 0.54 18.09 -11.91
C ALA A 103 0.72 16.65 -12.45
N TRP A 104 1.63 15.88 -11.87
CA TRP A 104 1.86 14.48 -12.25
C TRP A 104 0.66 13.59 -11.95
N TRP A 105 0.09 13.68 -10.73
CA TRP A 105 -1.04 12.86 -10.29
C TRP A 105 -2.32 13.13 -11.10
N TRP A 106 -2.48 14.37 -11.56
CA TRP A 106 -3.65 14.79 -12.31
C TRP A 106 -3.56 14.45 -13.79
N ARG A 107 -2.35 14.31 -14.36
CA ARG A 107 -2.15 14.10 -15.79
C ARG A 107 -3.07 13.03 -16.41
N PRO A 108 -3.17 11.79 -15.90
CA PRO A 108 -4.03 10.79 -16.52
C PRO A 108 -5.51 11.19 -16.52
N ARG A 109 -5.97 11.87 -15.46
CA ARG A 109 -7.36 12.31 -15.32
C ARG A 109 -7.69 13.52 -16.21
N LEU A 110 -6.70 14.36 -16.49
CA LEU A 110 -6.86 15.45 -17.46
C LEU A 110 -7.03 14.87 -18.87
N GLU A 111 -6.34 13.76 -19.17
CA GLU A 111 -6.43 13.03 -20.44
C GLU A 111 -7.78 12.32 -20.59
N ASP A 112 -8.33 11.75 -19.50
CA ASP A 112 -9.62 11.02 -19.49
C ASP A 112 -10.87 11.93 -19.40
N GLY A 113 -10.69 13.23 -19.24
CA GLY A 113 -11.77 14.20 -19.01
C GLY A 113 -12.07 14.42 -17.53
N ILE A 114 -12.27 15.68 -17.15
CA ILE A 114 -12.35 16.10 -15.76
C ILE A 114 -13.80 16.20 -15.28
N ASP A 115 -14.17 15.38 -14.30
CA ASP A 115 -15.36 15.62 -13.48
C ASP A 115 -15.06 16.60 -12.33
N VAL A 116 -15.92 17.60 -12.14
CA VAL A 116 -15.79 18.61 -11.07
C VAL A 116 -15.87 17.96 -9.69
N GLY A 117 -16.66 16.90 -9.53
CA GLY A 117 -16.73 16.13 -8.29
C GLY A 117 -15.38 15.51 -7.93
N GLN A 118 -14.73 14.87 -8.91
CA GLN A 118 -13.38 14.33 -8.74
C GLN A 118 -12.35 15.41 -8.41
N LEU A 119 -12.45 16.59 -9.03
CA LEU A 119 -11.56 17.71 -8.70
C LEU A 119 -11.65 18.11 -7.23
N LEU A 120 -12.88 18.31 -6.75
CA LEU A 120 -13.12 18.74 -5.37
C LEU A 120 -12.69 17.66 -4.36
N ALA A 121 -12.81 16.38 -4.71
CA ALA A 121 -12.36 15.28 -3.88
C ALA A 121 -10.83 15.17 -3.80
N LEU A 122 -10.12 15.43 -4.90
CA LEU A 122 -8.67 15.25 -5.01
C LEU A 122 -7.87 16.51 -4.65
N PHE A 123 -8.48 17.69 -4.75
CA PHE A 123 -7.84 18.96 -4.42
C PHE A 123 -7.31 19.00 -2.98
N PRO A 124 -8.05 18.59 -1.94
CA PRO A 124 -7.52 18.59 -0.57
C PRO A 124 -6.28 17.72 -0.39
N VAL A 125 -6.13 16.62 -1.14
CA VAL A 125 -4.98 15.72 -1.02
C VAL A 125 -3.71 16.34 -1.62
N SER A 126 -3.87 17.11 -2.69
CA SER A 126 -2.76 17.60 -3.52
C SER A 126 -2.40 19.06 -3.21
N ALA A 127 -3.40 19.93 -3.03
CA ALA A 127 -3.21 21.35 -2.72
C ALA A 127 -2.76 21.61 -1.28
N ILE A 128 -2.97 20.67 -0.35
CA ILE A 128 -2.60 20.86 1.06
C ILE A 128 -1.11 21.11 1.24
N LEU A 129 -0.25 20.48 0.44
CA LEU A 129 1.20 20.71 0.48
C LEU A 129 1.53 22.15 0.10
N VAL A 130 0.92 22.68 -0.97
CA VAL A 130 1.11 24.07 -1.39
C VAL A 130 0.66 25.04 -0.30
N ILE A 131 -0.50 24.79 0.32
CA ILE A 131 -1.02 25.60 1.44
C ILE A 131 -0.04 25.57 2.62
N ILE A 132 0.42 24.38 3.04
CA ILE A 132 1.41 24.22 4.11
C ILE A 132 2.68 25.02 3.79
N GLY A 133 3.19 24.90 2.56
CA GLY A 133 4.38 25.61 2.12
C GLY A 133 4.22 27.13 2.18
N VAL A 134 3.08 27.67 1.71
CA VAL A 134 2.76 29.11 1.82
C VAL A 134 2.69 29.55 3.29
N LEU A 135 2.09 28.75 4.17
CA LEU A 135 2.06 29.05 5.60
C LEU A 135 3.47 29.08 6.23
N PHE A 136 4.40 28.23 5.76
CA PHE A 136 5.80 28.31 6.17
C PHE A 136 6.53 29.55 5.66
N LEU A 137 6.17 30.09 4.48
CA LEU A 137 6.67 31.40 4.02
C LEU A 137 6.22 32.53 4.95
N PHE A 138 4.98 32.50 5.42
CA PHE A 138 4.49 33.44 6.44
C PHE A 138 5.24 33.30 7.77
N GLU A 139 5.52 32.06 8.22
CA GLU A 139 6.35 31.80 9.40
C GLU A 139 7.78 32.31 9.22
N ALA A 140 8.38 32.16 8.02
CA ALA A 140 9.71 32.68 7.72
C ALA A 140 9.76 34.20 7.91
N ARG A 141 8.79 34.92 7.35
CA ARG A 141 8.64 36.37 7.50
C ARG A 141 8.43 36.75 8.97
N HIS A 142 7.61 36.00 9.70
CA HIS A 142 7.35 36.25 11.11
C HIS A 142 8.61 36.04 11.98
N ARG A 143 9.38 34.96 11.75
CA ARG A 143 10.64 34.69 12.44
C ARG A 143 11.67 35.79 12.19
N ARG A 144 11.80 36.26 10.95
CA ARG A 144 12.68 37.37 10.60
C ARG A 144 12.34 38.63 11.40
N ARG A 145 11.07 39.05 11.39
CA ARG A 145 10.60 40.22 12.16
C ARG A 145 10.83 40.09 13.67
N ARG A 146 10.64 38.90 14.24
CA ARG A 146 10.92 38.65 15.66
C ARG A 146 12.41 38.80 15.99
N ARG A 147 13.30 38.27 15.14
CA ARG A 147 14.75 38.43 15.32
C ARG A 147 15.17 39.89 15.22
N GLU A 148 14.62 40.63 14.25
CA GLU A 148 14.83 42.08 14.11
C GLU A 148 14.34 42.86 15.35
N ALA A 149 13.29 42.38 16.02
CA ALA A 149 12.78 42.94 17.28
C ALA A 149 13.53 42.48 18.55
N GLY A 150 14.68 41.81 18.42
CA GLY A 150 15.49 41.38 19.56
C GLY A 150 14.96 40.16 20.32
N TRP A 151 14.04 39.39 19.74
CA TRP A 151 13.52 38.17 20.38
C TRP A 151 14.62 37.12 20.55
N ALA A 152 14.77 36.59 21.77
CA ALA A 152 15.63 35.46 22.09
C ALA A 152 14.81 34.17 22.27
N PRO A 153 15.33 33.00 21.87
CA PRO A 153 14.67 31.71 22.10
C PRO A 153 14.57 31.39 23.60
N PRO A 154 13.55 30.62 24.02
CA PRO A 154 13.45 30.16 25.42
C PRO A 154 14.72 29.43 25.87
N GLU A 155 15.13 29.63 27.12
CA GLU A 155 16.29 28.96 27.72
C GLU A 155 16.08 27.46 27.85
N SER A 156 14.87 27.03 28.21
CA SER A 156 14.57 25.61 28.37
C SER A 156 14.61 24.88 27.02
N TRP A 157 15.48 23.87 26.95
CA TRP A 157 15.68 23.04 25.75
C TRP A 157 14.36 22.43 25.27
N LEU A 158 13.52 21.94 26.18
CA LEU A 158 12.23 21.33 25.85
C LEU A 158 11.29 22.31 25.15
N ARG A 159 11.16 23.54 25.65
CA ARG A 159 10.31 24.56 25.02
C ARG A 159 10.87 25.04 23.69
N ARG A 160 12.20 25.15 23.60
CA ARG A 160 12.90 25.52 22.36
C ARG A 160 12.68 24.47 21.25
N ASN A 161 12.67 23.19 21.62
CA ASN A 161 12.65 22.08 20.67
C ASN A 161 11.30 21.35 20.59
N THR A 162 10.24 21.87 21.21
CA THR A 162 8.92 21.21 21.25
C THR A 162 8.41 20.81 19.85
N ARG A 163 8.58 21.69 18.85
CA ARG A 163 8.17 21.38 17.46
C ARG A 163 8.92 20.19 16.86
N TYR A 164 10.22 20.05 17.13
CA TYR A 164 11.03 18.92 16.66
C TYR A 164 10.69 17.63 17.42
N ILE A 165 10.45 17.73 18.73
CA ILE A 165 10.01 16.59 19.54
C ILE A 165 8.73 15.99 18.96
N PHE A 166 7.74 16.80 18.61
CA PHE A 166 6.53 16.29 17.97
C PHE A 166 6.76 15.82 16.53
N ALA A 167 7.58 16.54 15.75
CA ALA A 167 7.85 16.18 14.36
C ALA A 167 8.59 14.85 14.19
N VAL A 168 9.44 14.47 15.14
CA VAL A 168 10.14 13.17 15.15
C VAL A 168 9.37 12.14 15.98
N GLY A 169 8.90 12.54 17.16
CA GLY A 169 8.27 11.65 18.12
C GLY A 169 6.96 11.04 17.61
N ALA A 170 6.09 11.82 16.96
CA ALA A 170 4.81 11.28 16.48
C ALA A 170 4.99 10.23 15.35
N PRO A 171 5.78 10.49 14.28
CA PRO A 171 6.09 9.45 13.29
C PRO A 171 6.82 8.25 13.89
N LEU A 172 7.74 8.45 14.84
CA LEU A 172 8.45 7.36 15.50
C LEU A 172 7.49 6.46 16.30
N ILE A 173 6.54 7.04 17.03
CA ILE A 173 5.50 6.28 17.73
C ILE A 173 4.72 5.44 16.73
N VAL A 174 4.29 6.01 15.60
CA VAL A 174 3.57 5.26 14.56
C VAL A 174 4.42 4.12 14.00
N PHE A 175 5.68 4.39 13.65
CA PHE A 175 6.61 3.38 13.16
C PHE A 175 6.74 2.22 14.15
N LEU A 176 6.97 2.53 15.43
CA LEU A 176 7.15 1.52 16.47
C LEU A 176 5.85 0.74 16.74
N SER A 177 4.72 1.42 16.90
CA SER A 177 3.43 0.78 17.13
C SER A 177 3.03 -0.16 15.99
N TRP A 178 3.22 0.28 14.74
CA TRP A 178 2.93 -0.55 13.57
C TRP A 178 3.88 -1.76 13.49
N SER A 179 5.16 -1.54 13.78
CA SER A 179 6.16 -2.61 13.81
C SER A 179 5.88 -3.64 14.92
N VAL A 180 5.53 -3.19 16.13
CA VAL A 180 5.18 -4.09 17.24
C VAL A 180 3.97 -4.97 16.90
N TYR A 181 3.00 -4.45 16.15
CA TYR A 181 1.84 -5.22 15.71
C TYR A 181 2.19 -6.20 14.57
N TRP A 182 2.85 -5.75 13.51
CA TRP A 182 3.06 -6.55 12.29
C TRP A 182 4.27 -7.47 12.35
N LEU A 183 5.35 -7.07 13.03
CA LEU A 183 6.60 -7.82 13.03
C LEU A 183 6.43 -9.27 13.54
N PRO A 184 5.68 -9.54 14.63
CA PRO A 184 5.41 -10.91 15.05
C PRO A 184 4.69 -11.71 13.95
N ILE A 185 3.67 -11.13 13.30
CA ILE A 185 2.86 -11.80 12.27
C ILE A 185 3.74 -12.25 11.10
N VAL A 186 4.62 -11.36 10.61
CA VAL A 186 5.45 -11.63 9.45
C VAL A 186 6.66 -12.50 9.77
N LEU A 187 7.20 -12.45 10.99
CA LEU A 187 8.30 -13.31 11.44
C LEU A 187 7.83 -14.74 11.77
N THR A 188 6.55 -14.95 12.04
CA THR A 188 5.97 -16.28 12.28
C THR A 188 5.31 -16.87 11.03
N ARG A 189 5.48 -16.28 9.85
CA ARG A 189 4.97 -16.86 8.60
C ARG A 189 5.59 -18.23 8.39
N GLN A 190 4.75 -19.22 8.08
CA GLN A 190 5.22 -20.55 7.71
C GLN A 190 5.64 -20.57 6.25
N ASP A 191 6.85 -21.08 6.03
CA ASP A 191 7.39 -21.42 4.71
C ASP A 191 8.04 -22.80 4.82
N ASP A 192 7.44 -23.80 4.19
CA ASP A 192 8.02 -25.14 4.12
C ASP A 192 9.09 -25.28 3.02
N GLY A 193 9.31 -24.25 2.21
CA GLY A 193 10.24 -24.28 1.07
C GLY A 193 9.78 -25.17 -0.09
N ILE A 194 8.61 -25.80 0.00
CA ILE A 194 8.11 -26.71 -1.02
C ILE A 194 7.38 -25.90 -2.08
N ARG A 195 7.94 -25.91 -3.29
CA ARG A 195 7.40 -25.23 -4.46
C ARG A 195 6.89 -26.20 -5.53
N THR A 196 6.74 -27.47 -5.19
CA THR A 196 6.18 -28.49 -6.09
C THR A 196 4.65 -28.40 -6.13
N GLU A 197 4.01 -29.33 -6.84
CA GLU A 197 2.58 -29.55 -6.78
C GLU A 197 2.10 -29.71 -5.32
N ARG A 198 0.96 -29.09 -4.98
CA ARG A 198 0.38 -29.12 -3.63
C ARG A 198 -1.09 -29.48 -3.67
N LEU A 199 -1.47 -30.58 -3.01
CA LEU A 199 -2.87 -30.83 -2.69
C LEU A 199 -3.28 -29.95 -1.50
N ILE A 200 -4.30 -29.12 -1.69
CA ILE A 200 -4.91 -28.31 -0.62
C ILE A 200 -6.33 -28.84 -0.40
N VAL A 201 -6.59 -29.30 0.83
CA VAL A 201 -7.90 -29.77 1.27
C VAL A 201 -8.39 -28.89 2.41
N GLY A 202 -9.57 -28.30 2.26
CA GLY A 202 -10.17 -27.49 3.32
C GLY A 202 -11.36 -26.68 2.85
N ASN A 203 -12.24 -26.35 3.78
CA ASN A 203 -13.42 -25.50 3.54
C ASN A 203 -14.24 -25.87 2.28
N GLY A 204 -14.41 -27.18 2.05
CA GLY A 204 -15.19 -27.72 0.94
C GLY A 204 -14.51 -27.70 -0.43
N VAL A 205 -13.20 -27.45 -0.51
CA VAL A 205 -12.40 -27.65 -1.74
C VAL A 205 -11.33 -28.71 -1.53
N THR A 206 -11.05 -29.48 -2.58
CA THR A 206 -9.97 -30.46 -2.66
C THR A 206 -9.31 -30.26 -4.02
N LEU A 207 -8.25 -29.45 -4.07
CA LEU A 207 -7.63 -29.03 -5.32
C LEU A 207 -6.13 -29.27 -5.29
N VAL A 208 -5.60 -29.68 -6.44
CA VAL A 208 -4.17 -29.76 -6.68
C VAL A 208 -3.72 -28.45 -7.32
N TRP A 209 -2.76 -27.78 -6.69
CA TRP A 209 -2.22 -26.50 -7.12
C TRP A 209 -0.87 -26.69 -7.81
N ALA A 210 -0.74 -26.11 -9.00
CA ALA A 210 0.45 -26.21 -9.85
C ALA A 210 1.72 -25.71 -9.12
N PRO A 211 2.89 -26.30 -9.39
CA PRO A 211 4.17 -25.92 -8.79
C PRO A 211 4.60 -24.49 -9.15
N GLU A 212 5.76 -24.08 -8.64
CA GLU A 212 6.52 -22.95 -9.14
C GLU A 212 6.85 -23.12 -10.63
N GLY A 213 6.72 -22.02 -11.36
CA GLY A 213 6.74 -21.99 -12.82
C GLY A 213 6.16 -20.66 -13.31
N PRO A 214 5.53 -20.63 -14.51
CA PRO A 214 4.88 -19.44 -15.06
C PRO A 214 3.94 -18.71 -14.09
N GLY A 215 3.39 -19.41 -13.09
CA GLY A 215 2.45 -18.86 -12.11
C GLY A 215 3.06 -18.16 -10.89
N TRP A 216 4.35 -18.30 -10.58
CA TRP A 216 4.93 -17.73 -9.34
C TRP A 216 5.85 -16.56 -9.65
N ASN A 217 5.29 -15.37 -9.93
CA ASN A 217 6.02 -14.13 -10.19
C ASN A 217 6.81 -14.11 -11.52
N TRP A 218 6.18 -14.54 -12.62
CA TRP A 218 6.86 -14.70 -13.91
C TRP A 218 7.11 -13.37 -14.63
N LYS A 219 8.24 -12.74 -14.28
CA LYS A 219 8.74 -11.54 -14.97
C LYS A 219 9.14 -11.88 -16.40
N GLN A 220 8.66 -11.07 -17.33
CA GLN A 220 8.82 -11.31 -18.76
C GLN A 220 10.03 -10.55 -19.33
N PRO A 221 10.54 -10.94 -20.51
CA PRO A 221 11.69 -10.28 -21.13
C PRO A 221 11.51 -8.77 -21.36
N TRP A 222 10.29 -8.29 -21.61
CA TRP A 222 9.97 -6.85 -21.71
C TRP A 222 9.92 -6.13 -20.35
N GLY A 223 10.27 -6.81 -19.26
CA GLY A 223 10.34 -6.25 -17.90
C GLY A 223 9.01 -6.20 -17.16
N GLY A 224 7.89 -6.52 -17.82
CA GLY A 224 6.55 -6.54 -17.24
C GLY A 224 6.14 -7.88 -16.64
N TYR A 225 4.90 -7.91 -16.17
CA TYR A 225 4.23 -9.10 -15.62
C TYR A 225 2.94 -9.36 -16.39
N PRO A 226 2.52 -10.62 -16.57
CA PRO A 226 1.27 -10.94 -17.27
C PRO A 226 0.06 -10.29 -16.57
N SER A 227 -0.72 -9.55 -17.34
CA SER A 227 -2.04 -9.09 -16.92
C SER A 227 -3.07 -10.20 -17.07
N TRP A 228 -4.28 -10.01 -16.54
CA TRP A 228 -5.36 -10.97 -16.72
C TRP A 228 -5.67 -11.25 -18.21
N ASN A 229 -5.74 -10.21 -19.05
CA ASN A 229 -5.91 -10.35 -20.51
C ASN A 229 -4.85 -11.26 -21.12
N ARG A 230 -3.58 -11.05 -20.76
CA ARG A 230 -2.46 -11.83 -21.30
C ARG A 230 -2.53 -13.30 -20.88
N VAL A 231 -2.98 -13.57 -19.65
CA VAL A 231 -3.19 -14.94 -19.16
C VAL A 231 -4.36 -15.59 -19.89
N ALA A 232 -5.47 -14.88 -20.08
CA ALA A 232 -6.67 -15.39 -20.74
C ALA A 232 -6.47 -15.68 -22.24
N LEU A 233 -5.70 -14.82 -22.93
CA LEU A 233 -5.50 -14.89 -24.38
C LEU A 233 -4.24 -15.65 -24.79
N TRP A 234 -3.62 -16.42 -23.89
CA TRP A 234 -2.36 -17.10 -24.15
C TRP A 234 -2.39 -17.92 -25.45
N GLY A 235 -3.43 -18.73 -25.61
CA GLY A 235 -3.64 -19.61 -26.76
C GLY A 235 -4.15 -18.93 -28.03
N VAL A 236 -4.54 -17.65 -27.98
CA VAL A 236 -4.96 -16.91 -29.18
C VAL A 236 -3.74 -16.67 -30.07
N PRO A 237 -3.76 -17.01 -31.37
CA PRO A 237 -2.61 -16.79 -32.25
C PRO A 237 -2.21 -15.29 -32.35
N PRO A 238 -0.90 -14.97 -32.34
CA PRO A 238 0.22 -15.90 -32.08
C PRO A 238 0.25 -16.34 -30.61
N ALA A 239 0.44 -17.63 -30.35
CA ALA A 239 0.45 -18.16 -28.98
C ALA A 239 1.52 -17.48 -28.11
N GLY A 240 1.21 -17.30 -26.82
CA GLY A 240 2.08 -16.59 -25.87
C GLY A 240 1.52 -15.21 -25.48
N PHE A 241 2.42 -14.26 -25.24
CA PHE A 241 2.09 -12.92 -24.72
C PHE A 241 2.30 -11.78 -25.72
N ASP A 242 2.52 -12.13 -26.99
CA ASP A 242 2.57 -11.18 -28.09
C ASP A 242 1.20 -10.54 -28.31
N ASP A 243 1.18 -9.45 -29.07
CA ASP A 243 -0.04 -8.72 -29.41
C ASP A 243 -1.04 -9.64 -30.12
N LYS A 244 -2.30 -9.57 -29.69
CA LYS A 244 -3.38 -10.46 -30.13
C LYS A 244 -4.27 -9.71 -31.12
N PRO A 245 -4.23 -10.05 -32.43
CA PRO A 245 -5.09 -9.40 -33.42
C PRO A 245 -6.57 -9.53 -33.04
N GLY A 246 -7.30 -8.43 -33.08
CA GLY A 246 -8.72 -8.37 -32.69
C GLY A 246 -8.97 -8.05 -31.21
N TYR A 247 -7.92 -7.90 -30.39
CA TYR A 247 -8.01 -7.50 -28.97
C TYR A 247 -7.25 -6.19 -28.70
N GLU A 248 -7.00 -5.37 -29.73
CA GLU A 248 -6.28 -4.09 -29.61
C GLU A 248 -7.04 -3.10 -28.72
N GLU A 249 -8.37 -3.10 -28.84
CA GLU A 249 -9.28 -2.24 -28.08
C GLU A 249 -10.21 -3.05 -27.15
N GLY A 250 -10.13 -4.37 -27.22
CA GLY A 250 -11.00 -5.30 -26.51
C GLY A 250 -10.40 -5.84 -25.21
N TYR A 251 -11.26 -6.39 -24.37
CA TYR A 251 -10.87 -7.13 -23.17
C TYR A 251 -11.21 -8.61 -23.34
N ALA A 252 -10.33 -9.47 -22.83
CA ALA A 252 -10.59 -10.89 -22.79
C ALA A 252 -11.83 -11.18 -21.93
N THR A 253 -12.60 -12.18 -22.31
CA THR A 253 -13.83 -12.63 -21.66
C THR A 253 -13.57 -13.82 -20.75
N LEU A 254 -14.56 -14.19 -19.93
CA LEU A 254 -14.53 -15.45 -19.19
C LEU A 254 -14.38 -16.67 -20.13
N ASP A 255 -15.02 -16.61 -21.30
CA ASP A 255 -14.91 -17.66 -22.31
C ASP A 255 -13.48 -17.74 -22.86
N ASP A 256 -12.81 -16.61 -23.08
CA ASP A 256 -11.40 -16.59 -23.47
C ASP A 256 -10.51 -17.24 -22.40
N MET A 257 -10.72 -16.92 -21.12
CA MET A 257 -9.98 -17.54 -20.01
C MET A 257 -10.17 -19.07 -19.99
N ALA A 258 -11.38 -19.55 -20.27
CA ALA A 258 -11.70 -20.98 -20.36
C ALA A 258 -11.23 -21.63 -21.67
N ALA A 259 -11.21 -20.90 -22.78
CA ALA A 259 -10.92 -21.42 -24.13
C ALA A 259 -9.43 -21.39 -24.48
N THR A 260 -8.74 -20.33 -24.09
CA THR A 260 -7.37 -20.05 -24.50
C THR A 260 -6.44 -19.70 -23.34
N GLY A 261 -6.93 -19.80 -22.10
CA GLY A 261 -6.17 -19.45 -20.91
C GLY A 261 -4.86 -20.25 -20.77
N LEU A 262 -3.83 -19.58 -20.30
CA LEU A 262 -2.47 -20.11 -20.13
C LEU A 262 -2.41 -21.44 -19.38
N CYS A 263 -3.25 -21.60 -18.34
CA CYS A 263 -3.27 -22.82 -17.54
C CYS A 263 -3.52 -24.07 -18.40
N ARG A 264 -4.29 -23.96 -19.48
CA ARG A 264 -4.58 -25.09 -20.38
C ARG A 264 -3.33 -25.64 -21.05
N TYR A 265 -2.30 -24.82 -21.20
CA TYR A 265 -1.05 -25.17 -21.88
C TYR A 265 0.01 -25.70 -20.92
N LEU A 266 -0.28 -25.82 -19.63
CA LEU A 266 0.65 -26.44 -18.69
C LEU A 266 0.72 -27.96 -18.92
N ASN A 267 1.94 -28.49 -18.94
CA ASN A 267 2.18 -29.93 -18.97
C ASN A 267 1.58 -30.64 -17.74
N GLU A 268 1.58 -31.98 -17.74
CA GLU A 268 1.03 -32.78 -16.64
C GLU A 268 1.58 -32.38 -15.26
N SER A 269 2.87 -32.09 -15.16
CA SER A 269 3.51 -31.64 -13.89
C SER A 269 3.18 -30.20 -13.49
N GLY A 270 2.53 -29.41 -14.35
CA GLY A 270 2.23 -27.99 -14.11
C GLY A 270 3.45 -27.05 -14.15
N SER A 271 4.62 -27.53 -14.55
CA SER A 271 5.91 -26.80 -14.44
C SER A 271 6.36 -26.10 -15.72
N ARG A 272 5.81 -26.48 -16.88
CA ARG A 272 6.21 -25.95 -18.19
C ARG A 272 5.01 -25.75 -19.10
N LEU A 273 5.12 -24.78 -19.99
CA LEU A 273 4.14 -24.53 -21.05
C LEU A 273 4.45 -25.39 -22.26
N MET A 274 3.41 -25.93 -22.87
CA MET A 274 3.42 -26.73 -24.08
C MET A 274 2.90 -25.89 -25.26
N ASP A 275 3.20 -26.31 -26.48
CA ASP A 275 2.74 -25.62 -27.69
C ASP A 275 1.23 -25.85 -27.93
N GLU A 276 0.71 -27.00 -27.49
CA GLU A 276 -0.69 -27.41 -27.64
C GLU A 276 -1.42 -27.43 -26.28
N PRO A 277 -2.74 -27.19 -26.25
CA PRO A 277 -3.55 -27.37 -25.05
C PRO A 277 -3.43 -28.79 -24.50
N GLN A 278 -3.20 -28.91 -23.20
CA GLN A 278 -3.16 -30.16 -22.45
C GLN A 278 -4.46 -30.40 -21.67
N ASP A 279 -5.18 -29.33 -21.33
CA ASP A 279 -6.48 -29.36 -20.65
C ASP A 279 -6.49 -30.10 -19.29
N ILE A 280 -5.32 -30.14 -18.63
CA ILE A 280 -5.14 -30.71 -17.29
C ILE A 280 -5.38 -29.66 -16.22
N TRP A 281 -4.90 -28.44 -16.45
CA TRP A 281 -4.94 -27.35 -15.48
C TRP A 281 -5.88 -26.24 -15.94
N ARG A 282 -6.53 -25.62 -14.97
CA ARG A 282 -7.39 -24.45 -15.18
C ARG A 282 -7.05 -23.34 -14.21
N MET A 283 -7.53 -22.15 -14.53
CA MET A 283 -7.45 -21.02 -13.61
C MET A 283 -8.46 -21.24 -12.45
N PRO A 284 -8.08 -21.02 -11.17
CA PRO A 284 -9.00 -21.15 -10.04
C PRO A 284 -9.95 -19.95 -9.96
N THR A 285 -11.14 -20.20 -9.45
CA THR A 285 -12.12 -19.14 -9.13
C THR A 285 -11.75 -18.40 -7.84
N VAL A 286 -12.39 -17.25 -7.60
CA VAL A 286 -12.30 -16.48 -6.35
C VAL A 286 -12.61 -17.37 -5.16
N LEU A 287 -13.68 -18.17 -5.24
CA LEU A 287 -14.09 -19.04 -4.13
C LEU A 287 -13.06 -20.12 -3.84
N GLU A 288 -12.43 -20.69 -4.86
CA GLU A 288 -11.41 -21.72 -4.69
C GLU A 288 -10.13 -21.16 -4.07
N ILE A 289 -9.67 -19.98 -4.51
CA ILE A 289 -8.52 -19.31 -3.89
C ILE A 289 -8.84 -18.98 -2.43
N MET A 290 -10.00 -18.37 -2.18
CA MET A 290 -10.44 -17.98 -0.84
C MET A 290 -10.51 -19.17 0.11
N ARG A 291 -11.15 -20.27 -0.31
CA ARG A 291 -11.29 -21.49 0.48
C ARG A 291 -9.97 -22.24 0.65
N SER A 292 -8.94 -21.91 -0.11
CA SER A 292 -7.59 -22.48 0.00
C SER A 292 -6.62 -21.64 0.83
N LEU A 293 -7.03 -20.47 1.32
CA LEU A 293 -6.21 -19.62 2.19
C LEU A 293 -5.89 -20.34 3.51
N THR A 294 -4.69 -20.10 4.03
CA THR A 294 -4.17 -20.79 5.23
C THR A 294 -3.55 -19.82 6.24
N ARG A 295 -3.44 -20.29 7.48
CA ARG A 295 -2.68 -19.66 8.56
C ARG A 295 -2.15 -20.75 9.49
N GLY A 296 -0.84 -20.76 9.71
CA GLY A 296 -0.16 -21.75 10.53
C GLY A 296 -0.21 -23.16 9.94
N GLY A 297 -0.25 -23.29 8.60
CA GLY A 297 -0.33 -24.59 7.92
C GLY A 297 -1.73 -25.22 7.91
N GLU A 298 -2.70 -24.57 8.55
CA GLU A 298 -4.10 -24.97 8.59
C GLU A 298 -4.96 -24.07 7.69
N ASN A 299 -6.09 -24.59 7.21
CA ASN A 299 -7.07 -23.79 6.48
C ASN A 299 -7.60 -22.62 7.34
N ALA A 300 -7.75 -21.44 6.74
CA ALA A 300 -8.20 -20.24 7.45
C ALA A 300 -9.73 -20.14 7.63
N GLY A 301 -10.50 -21.07 7.04
CA GLY A 301 -11.96 -21.09 7.14
C GLY A 301 -12.64 -19.92 6.44
N CYS A 302 -12.03 -19.38 5.38
CA CYS A 302 -12.51 -18.16 4.72
C CYS A 302 -13.76 -18.41 3.87
N VAL A 303 -14.85 -17.71 4.20
CA VAL A 303 -16.10 -17.70 3.44
C VAL A 303 -16.31 -16.29 2.89
N TYR A 304 -16.52 -16.21 1.58
CA TYR A 304 -16.85 -14.95 0.94
C TYR A 304 -18.38 -14.73 0.97
N PRO A 305 -18.88 -13.68 1.66
CA PRO A 305 -20.33 -13.47 1.80
C PRO A 305 -20.96 -12.82 0.56
N GLY A 306 -20.15 -12.22 -0.32
CA GLY A 306 -20.63 -11.56 -1.53
C GLY A 306 -20.95 -12.55 -2.64
N THR A 307 -21.92 -12.19 -3.48
CA THR A 307 -22.10 -12.86 -4.77
C THR A 307 -21.08 -12.31 -5.76
N ILE A 308 -20.32 -13.18 -6.41
CA ILE A 308 -19.43 -12.79 -7.53
C ILE A 308 -20.31 -12.08 -8.59
N GLY A 309 -19.86 -10.91 -9.07
CA GLY A 309 -20.62 -10.05 -9.99
C GLY A 309 -21.49 -8.98 -9.32
N VAL A 310 -21.70 -9.02 -8.00
CA VAL A 310 -22.32 -7.92 -7.24
C VAL A 310 -21.21 -7.12 -6.56
N ALA A 311 -21.23 -5.79 -6.72
CA ALA A 311 -20.15 -4.85 -6.41
C ALA A 311 -19.70 -4.72 -4.94
N MET A 312 -19.82 -5.76 -4.12
CA MET A 312 -19.20 -5.80 -2.80
C MET A 312 -17.76 -6.26 -2.92
N MET A 313 -16.85 -5.36 -3.29
CA MET A 313 -15.44 -5.54 -2.93
C MET A 313 -15.34 -5.60 -1.41
N GLY A 314 -14.55 -6.51 -0.86
CA GLY A 314 -14.56 -6.72 0.57
C GLY A 314 -13.61 -7.79 1.06
N ARG A 315 -13.56 -7.92 2.38
CA ARG A 315 -12.80 -8.97 3.06
C ARG A 315 -13.72 -10.14 3.34
N ALA A 316 -13.27 -11.34 3.05
CA ALA A 316 -13.99 -12.54 3.46
C ALA A 316 -14.07 -12.65 4.99
N GLY A 317 -15.14 -13.27 5.48
CA GLY A 317 -15.21 -13.71 6.86
C GLY A 317 -14.39 -14.98 7.00
N CYS A 318 -13.30 -14.94 7.75
CA CYS A 318 -12.45 -16.10 8.01
C CYS A 318 -12.46 -16.43 9.50
N GLU A 319 -12.43 -17.72 9.84
CA GLU A 319 -12.26 -18.16 11.23
C GLU A 319 -10.92 -17.67 11.80
N ARG A 320 -9.89 -17.62 10.95
CA ARG A 320 -8.57 -17.07 11.27
C ARG A 320 -8.14 -16.14 10.16
N THR A 321 -7.40 -15.09 10.50
CA THR A 321 -6.85 -14.20 9.46
C THR A 321 -5.80 -14.97 8.66
N PRO A 322 -6.00 -15.20 7.35
CA PRO A 322 -5.01 -15.89 6.54
C PRO A 322 -3.78 -15.01 6.34
N GLU A 323 -2.63 -15.64 6.11
CA GLU A 323 -1.39 -14.94 5.78
C GLU A 323 -0.74 -15.47 4.50
N LYS A 324 0.28 -14.75 4.03
CA LYS A 324 1.15 -15.15 2.93
C LYS A 324 2.04 -16.30 3.38
N GLU A 325 1.50 -17.51 3.39
CA GLU A 325 2.12 -18.75 3.88
C GLU A 325 1.95 -19.90 2.87
N THR A 326 2.85 -20.88 2.95
CA THR A 326 2.71 -22.16 2.25
C THR A 326 1.50 -22.93 2.80
N PRO A 327 0.76 -23.72 1.98
CA PRO A 327 1.14 -24.20 0.64
C PRO A 327 0.70 -23.30 -0.53
N LEU A 328 -0.12 -22.28 -0.29
CA LEU A 328 -0.72 -21.49 -1.36
C LEU A 328 0.19 -20.34 -1.85
N TRP A 329 0.89 -19.69 -0.92
CA TRP A 329 1.74 -18.54 -1.18
C TRP A 329 3.23 -18.86 -0.96
N ALA A 330 4.11 -18.13 -1.65
CA ALA A 330 5.53 -18.01 -1.30
C ALA A 330 5.71 -16.79 -0.40
N PRO A 331 6.04 -16.96 0.89
CA PRO A 331 6.37 -15.83 1.76
C PRO A 331 7.56 -15.01 1.26
N ASP A 332 8.48 -15.64 0.53
CA ASP A 332 9.73 -15.07 0.03
C ASP A 332 9.64 -14.43 -1.36
N ALA A 333 8.51 -14.59 -2.07
CA ALA A 333 8.28 -14.02 -3.40
C ALA A 333 7.51 -12.69 -3.34
N ALA A 334 7.51 -11.90 -4.42
CA ALA A 334 6.79 -10.63 -4.51
C ALA A 334 5.25 -10.73 -4.47
N PRO A 335 4.61 -11.71 -5.13
CA PRO A 335 3.15 -11.73 -5.27
C PRO A 335 2.42 -11.72 -3.93
N ILE A 336 1.38 -10.91 -3.87
CA ILE A 336 0.44 -10.82 -2.73
C ILE A 336 -1.01 -10.91 -3.21
N TYR A 337 -1.22 -10.94 -4.53
CA TYR A 337 -2.49 -11.08 -5.20
C TYR A 337 -2.39 -12.22 -6.22
N TYR A 338 -3.42 -13.06 -6.24
CA TYR A 338 -3.64 -13.99 -7.34
C TYR A 338 -4.85 -13.53 -8.14
N TRP A 339 -4.68 -13.45 -9.45
CA TRP A 339 -5.81 -13.39 -10.37
C TRP A 339 -6.73 -14.59 -10.11
N ALA A 340 -8.02 -14.39 -10.32
CA ALA A 340 -9.01 -15.46 -10.39
C ALA A 340 -9.48 -15.65 -11.83
N ALA A 341 -10.07 -16.80 -12.13
CA ALA A 341 -10.77 -17.04 -13.38
C ALA A 341 -11.96 -16.09 -13.57
N ASP A 342 -12.57 -15.64 -12.47
CA ASP A 342 -13.78 -14.82 -12.50
C ASP A 342 -13.54 -13.42 -13.06
N GLN A 343 -14.41 -13.05 -13.99
CA GLN A 343 -14.54 -11.70 -14.51
C GLN A 343 -15.37 -10.83 -13.55
N PHE A 344 -14.94 -9.57 -13.32
CA PHE A 344 -15.73 -8.60 -12.55
C PHE A 344 -16.70 -7.86 -13.46
N ASP A 345 -16.18 -7.25 -14.53
CA ASP A 345 -16.95 -6.59 -15.58
C ASP A 345 -16.19 -6.71 -16.91
N GLU A 346 -16.64 -6.03 -17.96
CA GLU A 346 -15.99 -6.05 -19.28
C GLU A 346 -14.50 -5.69 -19.22
N SER A 347 -14.12 -4.70 -18.42
CA SER A 347 -12.76 -4.15 -18.36
C SER A 347 -11.92 -4.65 -17.17
N ARG A 348 -12.54 -5.29 -16.17
CA ARG A 348 -11.91 -5.67 -14.91
C ARG A 348 -12.07 -7.14 -14.58
N ALA A 349 -11.06 -7.69 -13.91
CA ALA A 349 -11.07 -9.05 -13.39
C ALA A 349 -10.85 -9.07 -11.88
N TYR A 350 -11.31 -10.15 -11.24
CA TYR A 350 -11.13 -10.35 -9.82
C TYR A 350 -9.71 -10.80 -9.48
N TYR A 351 -9.24 -10.36 -8.33
CA TYR A 351 -8.07 -10.91 -7.66
C TYR A 351 -8.36 -11.18 -6.19
N VAL A 352 -7.62 -12.11 -5.61
CA VAL A 352 -7.66 -12.44 -4.19
C VAL A 352 -6.30 -12.16 -3.59
N SER A 353 -6.28 -11.41 -2.49
CA SER A 353 -5.08 -11.16 -1.71
C SER A 353 -4.83 -12.25 -0.67
N TYR A 354 -3.59 -12.41 -0.25
CA TYR A 354 -3.23 -13.42 0.76
C TYR A 354 -3.96 -13.25 2.09
N ASN A 355 -4.43 -12.05 2.42
CA ASN A 355 -5.09 -11.73 3.69
C ASN A 355 -6.63 -11.87 3.63
N GLY A 356 -7.14 -12.43 2.52
CA GLY A 356 -8.56 -12.70 2.29
C GLY A 356 -9.38 -11.53 1.76
N ALA A 357 -8.75 -10.43 1.33
CA ALA A 357 -9.45 -9.37 0.60
C ALA A 357 -9.63 -9.77 -0.87
N VAL A 358 -10.84 -9.53 -1.38
CA VAL A 358 -11.22 -9.70 -2.79
C VAL A 358 -11.41 -8.32 -3.38
N GLY A 359 -10.73 -8.07 -4.50
CA GLY A 359 -10.83 -6.83 -5.25
C GLY A 359 -10.92 -7.08 -6.75
N SER A 360 -10.95 -6.00 -7.53
CA SER A 360 -10.85 -6.08 -8.97
C SER A 360 -9.90 -5.03 -9.53
N GLN A 361 -9.22 -5.35 -10.62
CA GLN A 361 -8.31 -4.44 -11.33
C GLN A 361 -8.56 -4.52 -12.84
N PRO A 362 -8.16 -3.49 -13.61
CA PRO A 362 -8.22 -3.54 -15.07
C PRO A 362 -7.51 -4.79 -15.61
N LYS A 363 -8.13 -5.51 -16.55
CA LYS A 363 -7.59 -6.75 -17.12
C LYS A 363 -6.29 -6.54 -17.90
N SER A 364 -6.02 -5.30 -18.33
CA SER A 364 -4.79 -4.89 -18.99
C SER A 364 -3.64 -4.64 -18.00
N TRP A 365 -3.90 -4.53 -16.69
CA TRP A 365 -2.87 -4.19 -15.72
C TRP A 365 -2.10 -5.43 -15.25
N GLY A 366 -0.79 -5.46 -15.52
CA GLY A 366 0.15 -6.43 -14.95
C GLY A 366 1.16 -5.72 -14.05
N ASN A 367 1.39 -6.23 -12.85
CA ASN A 367 2.39 -5.68 -11.92
C ASN A 367 3.07 -6.78 -11.11
N PRO A 368 4.23 -6.51 -10.48
CA PRO A 368 5.01 -7.54 -9.75
C PRO A 368 4.29 -8.16 -8.54
N ARG A 369 3.16 -7.57 -8.10
CA ARG A 369 2.39 -8.01 -6.94
C ARG A 369 1.27 -8.97 -7.32
N HIS A 370 0.92 -9.02 -8.61
CA HIS A 370 -0.07 -9.92 -9.16
C HIS A 370 0.61 -11.12 -9.79
N SER A 371 0.05 -12.29 -9.51
CA SER A 371 0.43 -13.54 -10.16
C SER A 371 -0.81 -14.41 -10.35
N TYR A 372 -0.63 -15.67 -10.71
CA TYR A 372 -1.71 -16.64 -10.85
C TYR A 372 -1.18 -18.02 -10.51
N ARG A 373 -1.99 -18.92 -9.97
CA ARG A 373 -1.64 -20.34 -9.90
C ARG A 373 -2.75 -21.14 -10.52
N CYS A 374 -2.41 -22.16 -11.28
CA CYS A 374 -3.38 -23.04 -11.90
C CYS A 374 -3.74 -24.18 -10.93
N VAL A 375 -4.93 -24.71 -11.09
CA VAL A 375 -5.45 -25.82 -10.29
C VAL A 375 -5.97 -26.94 -11.19
N ARG A 376 -6.01 -28.15 -10.64
CA ARG A 376 -6.72 -29.29 -11.21
C ARG A 376 -7.43 -30.06 -10.10
N GLU A 377 -8.40 -30.88 -10.49
CA GLU A 377 -8.97 -31.87 -9.58
C GLU A 377 -7.93 -32.97 -9.28
N PRO A 378 -7.98 -33.63 -8.10
CA PRO A 378 -6.99 -34.61 -7.64
C PRO A 378 -6.68 -35.76 -8.61
#